data_AF-A0A9P7H909-F1
#
_entry.id   AF-A0A9P7H909-F1
#
_cell.length_a   1.000
_cell.length_b   1.000
_cell.length_c   1.000
_cell.angle_alpha   90.00
_cell.angle_beta   90.00
_cell.angle_gamma   90.00
#
_symmetry.space_group_name_H-M   'P 1'
#
loop_
_entity.id
_entity.type
_entity.pdbx_description
1 polymer ?
#
loop_
_entity_poly.entity_id
_entity_poly.type
_entity_poly.pdbx_seq_one_letter_code
_entity_poly.pdbx_strand_id
1 'polypeptide(L)'
;MVGSDSPKLDPKSGIGALTETLAMAISKTWTCTKAYERRVRQPVQEQSHRKVVIIDNEFNPITHELYETAIIDRVSGETLLNTLIVHTEETKTTVSTRRTQGEQVNMISHLHKKKVYTRGRGLARMDVHEVAKKLRESGITLETVFLAWHVSFADLQLLRNFLAKGGYHDILPNDTNCVPLIPLFRANLPKGCFPLSLEIVYKVMFPQSELCGLNHRAEIDCRQTLRVCEAFDDFCEPVESRGKEWLPAKFEKEAQRLIRDYFV
;
A
#
# COMPACT_ATOMS: atom_id res chain seq x y z
N MET A 1 34.96 -18.46 6.00
CA MET A 1 33.63 -19.09 5.92
C MET A 1 33.00 -19.01 7.30
N VAL A 2 32.12 -18.04 7.53
CA VAL A 2 31.28 -17.97 8.73
C VAL A 2 29.85 -17.97 8.20
N GLY A 3 29.16 -19.08 8.40
CA GLY A 3 27.77 -19.24 8.02
C GLY A 3 26.91 -18.32 8.87
N SER A 4 26.31 -17.31 8.24
CA SER A 4 25.25 -16.52 8.87
C SER A 4 23.94 -17.29 8.72
N ASP A 5 23.69 -18.22 9.65
CA ASP A 5 22.36 -18.76 9.85
C ASP A 5 21.46 -17.63 10.35
N SER A 6 20.78 -16.99 9.40
CA SER A 6 19.66 -16.12 9.70
C SER A 6 18.57 -16.99 10.33
N PRO A 7 18.02 -16.64 11.51
CA PRO A 7 17.00 -17.46 12.15
C PRO A 7 15.79 -17.59 11.21
N LYS A 8 15.49 -18.81 10.80
CA LYS A 8 14.22 -19.11 10.12
C LYS A 8 13.13 -19.09 11.17
N LEU A 9 12.20 -18.14 11.05
CA LEU A 9 11.01 -18.05 11.91
C LEU A 9 10.17 -19.33 11.77
N ASP A 10 9.82 -19.93 12.89
CA ASP A 10 8.91 -21.07 12.96
C ASP A 10 7.48 -20.60 12.62
N PRO A 11 6.75 -21.27 11.71
CA PRO A 11 5.43 -20.83 11.22
C PRO A 11 4.36 -20.66 12.32
N LYS A 12 4.46 -21.37 13.46
CA LYS A 12 3.50 -21.24 14.56
C LYS A 12 3.90 -20.18 15.59
N SER A 13 5.19 -19.84 15.69
CA SER A 13 5.67 -18.68 16.44
C SER A 13 5.64 -17.38 15.62
N GLY A 14 5.46 -17.49 14.30
CA GLY A 14 5.61 -16.39 13.33
C GLY A 14 4.77 -15.14 13.58
N ILE A 15 3.43 -15.23 13.56
CA ILE A 15 2.59 -14.03 13.73
C ILE A 15 2.67 -13.48 15.16
N GLY A 16 2.69 -14.34 16.19
CA GLY A 16 2.79 -13.90 17.59
C GLY A 16 4.09 -13.14 17.87
N ALA A 17 5.24 -13.68 17.43
CA ALA A 17 6.52 -13.01 17.57
C ALA A 17 6.59 -11.69 16.78
N LEU A 18 5.93 -11.62 15.62
CA LEU A 18 5.81 -10.37 14.87
C LEU A 18 4.93 -9.36 15.60
N THR A 19 3.81 -9.78 16.19
CA THR A 19 2.97 -8.92 17.03
C THR A 19 3.74 -8.36 18.21
N GLU A 20 4.52 -9.17 18.92
CA GLU A 20 5.38 -8.72 20.01
C GLU A 20 6.47 -7.75 19.52
N THR A 21 7.08 -8.05 18.37
CA THR A 21 8.09 -7.18 17.74
C THR A 21 7.49 -5.81 17.40
N LEU A 22 6.30 -5.79 16.80
CA LEU A 22 5.60 -4.55 16.50
C LEU A 22 5.22 -3.81 17.79
N ALA A 23 4.65 -4.50 18.78
CA ALA A 23 4.27 -3.93 20.07
C ALA A 23 5.45 -3.22 20.76
N MET A 24 6.63 -3.85 20.76
CA MET A 24 7.87 -3.23 21.24
C MET A 24 8.25 -2.00 20.41
N ALA A 25 8.17 -2.08 19.08
CA ALA A 25 8.52 -0.95 18.21
C ALA A 25 7.59 0.25 18.41
N ILE A 26 6.28 0.02 18.52
CA ILE A 26 5.28 1.08 18.72
C ILE A 26 5.25 1.59 20.17
N SER A 27 5.92 0.94 21.12
CA SER A 27 6.03 1.46 22.50
C SER A 27 6.83 2.77 22.64
N LYS A 28 7.41 3.23 21.52
CA LYS A 28 8.17 4.48 21.38
C LYS A 28 7.56 5.33 20.28
N THR A 29 7.86 6.63 20.30
CA THR A 29 7.54 7.55 19.19
C THR A 29 8.35 7.19 17.96
N TRP A 30 7.65 6.92 16.87
CA TRP A 30 8.26 6.70 15.56
C TRP A 30 8.71 8.03 14.97
N THR A 31 9.72 7.96 14.13
CA THR A 31 10.20 9.11 13.38
C THR A 31 9.67 9.04 11.95
N CYS A 32 9.18 10.17 11.45
CA CYS A 32 8.90 10.37 10.04
C CYS A 32 9.87 11.41 9.46
N THR A 33 10.06 11.38 8.15
CA THR A 33 10.91 12.37 7.49
C THR A 33 10.21 13.72 7.42
N LYS A 34 10.97 14.82 7.45
CA LYS A 34 10.42 16.18 7.23
C LYS A 34 9.70 16.32 5.87
N ALA A 35 10.07 15.48 4.90
CA ALA A 35 9.39 15.44 3.61
C ALA A 35 8.02 14.77 3.71
N TYR A 36 7.91 13.65 4.42
CA TYR A 36 6.64 12.98 4.70
C TYR A 36 5.70 13.88 5.49
N GLU A 37 6.20 14.49 6.57
CA GLU A 37 5.44 15.43 7.40
C GLU A 37 4.78 16.53 6.54
N ARG A 38 5.59 17.26 5.77
CA ARG A 38 5.14 18.42 5.00
C ARG A 38 4.24 18.07 3.81
N ARG A 39 4.43 16.90 3.21
CA ARG A 39 3.80 16.54 1.94
C ARG A 39 2.63 15.58 2.08
N VAL A 40 2.52 14.92 3.24
CA VAL A 40 1.52 13.90 3.50
C VAL A 40 0.73 14.26 4.76
N ARG A 41 1.38 14.31 5.93
CA ARG A 41 0.67 14.50 7.22
C ARG A 41 0.02 15.87 7.33
N GLN A 42 0.77 16.95 7.09
CA GLN A 42 0.24 18.32 7.14
C GLN A 42 -0.93 18.54 6.17
N PRO A 43 -0.82 18.21 4.86
CA PRO A 43 -1.96 18.34 3.95
C PRO A 43 -3.21 17.57 4.36
N VAL A 44 -3.04 16.37 4.93
CA VAL A 44 -4.15 15.54 5.42
C VAL A 44 -4.81 16.16 6.65
N GLN A 45 -4.02 16.63 7.62
CA GLN A 45 -4.51 17.26 8.85
C GLN A 45 -5.18 18.61 8.60
N GLU A 46 -4.60 19.42 7.72
CA GLU A 46 -5.10 20.77 7.37
C GLU A 46 -6.22 20.73 6.32
N GLN A 47 -6.55 19.56 5.78
CA GLN A 47 -7.47 19.39 4.64
C GLN A 47 -7.11 20.32 3.47
N SER A 48 -5.81 20.39 3.17
CA SER A 48 -5.27 21.22 2.11
C SER A 48 -5.84 20.82 0.74
N HIS A 49 -5.89 21.78 -0.19
CA HIS A 49 -6.26 21.50 -1.59
C HIS A 49 -5.33 20.50 -2.28
N ARG A 50 -4.13 20.28 -1.74
CA ARG A 50 -3.18 19.30 -2.29
C ARG A 50 -3.65 17.87 -2.00
N LYS A 51 -4.12 17.19 -3.04
CA LYS A 51 -4.60 15.81 -2.95
C LYS A 51 -3.45 14.83 -2.65
N VAL A 52 -3.68 13.95 -1.68
CA VAL A 52 -2.83 12.81 -1.35
C VAL A 52 -3.63 11.54 -1.64
N VAL A 53 -3.05 10.62 -2.39
CA VAL A 53 -3.71 9.38 -2.81
C VAL A 53 -2.83 8.17 -2.56
N ILE A 54 -3.45 7.01 -2.42
CA ILE A 54 -2.77 5.71 -2.36
C ILE A 54 -2.97 5.01 -3.69
N ILE A 55 -1.92 4.39 -4.22
CA ILE A 55 -1.95 3.62 -5.46
C ILE A 55 -1.45 2.20 -5.22
N ASP A 56 -2.07 1.26 -5.92
CA ASP A 56 -1.59 -0.12 -6.05
C ASP A 56 -1.95 -0.66 -7.45
N ASN A 57 -1.12 -1.55 -7.96
CA ASN A 57 -1.33 -2.19 -9.26
C ASN A 57 -1.10 -3.70 -9.21
N GLU A 58 -1.94 -4.43 -9.95
CA GLU A 58 -1.61 -5.79 -10.37
C GLU A 58 -0.99 -5.75 -11.77
N PHE A 59 0.18 -6.35 -11.94
CA PHE A 59 0.91 -6.31 -13.20
C PHE A 59 1.73 -7.59 -13.42
N ASN A 60 2.22 -7.73 -14.65
CA ASN A 60 3.18 -8.76 -14.98
C ASN A 60 4.58 -8.39 -14.50
N PRO A 61 5.21 -9.13 -13.58
CA PRO A 61 6.53 -8.78 -13.05
C PRO A 61 7.66 -8.85 -14.10
N ILE A 62 7.41 -9.44 -15.27
CA ILE A 62 8.40 -9.64 -16.33
C ILE A 62 8.18 -8.66 -17.48
N THR A 63 6.95 -8.58 -18.00
CA THR A 63 6.62 -7.69 -19.13
C THR A 63 6.21 -6.29 -18.69
N HIS A 64 5.96 -6.10 -17.39
CA HIS A 64 5.38 -4.88 -16.82
C HIS A 64 4.04 -4.49 -17.46
N GLU A 65 3.35 -5.47 -18.08
CA GLU A 65 1.98 -5.30 -18.56
C GLU A 65 1.05 -5.10 -17.37
N LEU A 66 0.28 -4.01 -17.38
CA LEU A 66 -0.58 -3.58 -16.30
C LEU A 66 -1.94 -4.28 -16.41
N TYR A 67 -2.43 -4.91 -15.34
CA TYR A 67 -3.67 -5.69 -15.38
C TYR A 67 -4.81 -5.06 -14.59
N GLU A 68 -4.50 -4.48 -13.43
CA GLU A 68 -5.45 -3.84 -12.52
C GLU A 68 -4.77 -2.62 -11.90
N THR A 69 -5.52 -1.54 -11.73
CA THR A 69 -5.07 -0.35 -11.01
C THR A 69 -6.16 0.10 -10.07
N ALA A 70 -5.77 0.44 -8.85
CA ALA A 70 -6.62 1.18 -7.94
C ALA A 70 -5.91 2.42 -7.41
N ILE A 71 -6.70 3.48 -7.20
CA ILE A 71 -6.29 4.70 -6.54
C ILE A 71 -7.40 5.10 -5.59
N ILE A 72 -7.06 5.32 -4.33
CA ILE A 72 -8.01 5.83 -3.33
C ILE A 72 -7.51 7.15 -2.74
N ASP A 73 -8.44 8.03 -2.41
CA ASP A 73 -8.16 9.28 -1.72
C ASP A 73 -7.75 9.01 -0.27
N ARG A 74 -6.62 9.59 0.17
CA ARG A 74 -6.07 9.35 1.51
C ARG A 74 -6.95 9.93 2.61
N VAL A 75 -7.66 11.03 2.36
CA VAL A 75 -8.42 11.76 3.39
C VAL A 75 -9.81 11.17 3.55
N SER A 76 -10.52 10.99 2.44
CA SER A 76 -11.91 10.51 2.43
C SER A 76 -12.04 8.99 2.39
N GLY A 77 -10.99 8.28 1.95
CA GLY A 77 -11.06 6.84 1.68
C GLY A 77 -11.90 6.48 0.44
N GLU A 78 -12.30 7.48 -0.35
CA GLU A 78 -13.05 7.29 -1.59
C GLU A 78 -12.19 6.60 -2.66
N THR A 79 -12.78 5.63 -3.37
CA THR A 79 -12.14 5.00 -4.53
C THR A 79 -12.24 5.91 -5.74
N LEU A 80 -11.11 6.51 -6.15
CA LEU A 80 -11.03 7.42 -7.29
C LEU A 80 -10.93 6.65 -8.62
N LEU A 81 -10.19 5.55 -8.60
CA LEU A 81 -10.03 4.63 -9.72
C LEU A 81 -9.98 3.19 -9.18
N ASN A 82 -10.69 2.28 -9.81
CA ASN A 82 -10.56 0.84 -9.58
C ASN A 82 -11.04 0.12 -10.84
N THR A 83 -10.10 -0.41 -11.61
CA THR A 83 -10.40 -0.97 -12.93
C THR A 83 -9.46 -2.09 -13.32
N LEU A 84 -9.97 -3.00 -14.14
CA LEU A 84 -9.14 -3.86 -14.96
C LEU A 84 -8.70 -3.08 -16.20
N ILE A 85 -7.47 -3.31 -16.64
CA ILE A 85 -6.89 -2.60 -17.77
C ILE A 85 -7.16 -3.37 -19.07
N VAL A 86 -7.57 -2.64 -20.09
CA VAL A 86 -7.72 -3.13 -21.46
C VAL A 86 -6.61 -2.55 -22.31
N HIS A 87 -5.75 -3.42 -22.84
CA HIS A 87 -4.69 -3.01 -23.76
C HIS A 87 -5.18 -2.95 -25.20
N THR A 88 -5.25 -1.74 -25.75
CA THR A 88 -5.41 -1.44 -27.17
C THR A 88 -4.10 -1.72 -27.94
N GLU A 89 -4.13 -1.71 -29.28
CA GLU A 89 -2.91 -1.90 -30.08
C GLU A 89 -1.77 -0.95 -29.71
N GLU A 90 -2.10 0.29 -29.34
CA GLU A 90 -1.14 1.32 -28.93
C GLU A 90 -0.47 1.02 -27.59
N THR A 91 -1.18 0.33 -26.68
CA THR A 91 -0.71 0.11 -25.31
C THR A 91 -0.18 -1.30 -25.06
N LYS A 92 -0.44 -2.23 -25.98
CA LYS A 92 0.11 -3.59 -25.94
C LYS A 92 1.62 -3.54 -25.82
N THR A 93 2.14 -4.23 -24.81
CA THR A 93 3.59 -4.41 -24.69
C THR A 93 4.03 -5.33 -25.82
N THR A 94 4.79 -4.80 -26.79
CA THR A 94 5.55 -5.61 -27.73
C THR A 94 6.56 -6.42 -26.93
N VAL A 95 6.26 -7.69 -26.70
CA VAL A 95 7.22 -8.61 -26.09
C VAL A 95 8.42 -8.64 -27.02
N SER A 96 9.52 -8.01 -26.63
CA SER A 96 10.80 -8.19 -27.31
C SER A 96 11.07 -9.68 -27.29
N THR A 97 11.07 -10.32 -28.45
CA THR A 97 11.54 -11.68 -28.72
C THR A 97 13.05 -11.75 -28.49
N ARG A 98 13.53 -11.36 -27.30
CA ARG A 98 14.82 -11.82 -26.83
C ARG A 98 14.63 -13.30 -26.55
N ARG A 99 15.27 -14.08 -27.41
CA ARG A 99 15.42 -15.54 -27.52
C ARG A 99 15.73 -16.32 -26.23
N THR A 100 15.53 -15.73 -25.05
CA THR A 100 15.96 -16.23 -23.73
C THR A 100 14.85 -16.33 -22.68
N GLN A 101 13.59 -15.96 -22.97
CA GLN A 101 12.48 -16.16 -22.02
C GLN A 101 11.69 -17.42 -22.39
N GLY A 102 12.04 -18.53 -21.74
CA GLY A 102 11.46 -19.85 -22.00
C GLY A 102 9.98 -19.99 -21.62
N GLU A 103 9.40 -21.13 -21.98
CA GLU A 103 7.97 -21.50 -21.78
C GLU A 103 7.45 -21.25 -20.36
N GLN A 104 8.31 -21.34 -19.35
CA GLN A 104 7.97 -21.07 -17.93
C GLN A 104 7.57 -19.61 -17.66
N VAL A 105 8.19 -18.64 -18.34
CA VAL A 105 7.87 -17.20 -18.20
C VAL A 105 6.48 -16.91 -18.77
N ASN A 106 6.17 -17.50 -19.93
CA ASN A 106 4.86 -17.39 -20.55
C ASN A 106 3.78 -18.06 -19.68
N MET A 107 4.10 -19.20 -19.06
CA MET A 107 3.19 -19.90 -18.14
C MET A 107 2.88 -19.07 -16.89
N ILE A 108 3.89 -18.48 -16.23
CA ILE A 108 3.70 -17.61 -15.04
C ILE A 108 2.87 -16.37 -15.42
N SER A 109 3.18 -15.74 -16.56
CA SER A 109 2.41 -14.63 -17.12
C SER A 109 0.94 -14.99 -17.32
N HIS A 110 0.66 -16.12 -17.97
CA HIS A 110 -0.69 -16.62 -18.21
C HIS A 110 -1.45 -16.96 -16.93
N LEU A 111 -0.79 -17.56 -15.93
CA LEU A 111 -1.41 -17.89 -14.64
C LEU A 111 -1.77 -16.64 -13.85
N HIS A 112 -0.88 -15.62 -13.82
CA HIS A 112 -1.17 -14.35 -13.17
C HIS A 112 -2.30 -13.59 -13.85
N LYS A 113 -2.23 -13.48 -15.19
CA LYS A 113 -3.29 -12.84 -15.99
C LYS A 113 -4.62 -13.55 -15.76
N LYS A 114 -4.64 -14.88 -15.81
CA LYS A 114 -5.85 -15.66 -15.49
C LYS A 114 -6.35 -15.35 -14.08
N LYS A 115 -5.49 -15.34 -13.05
CA LYS A 115 -5.89 -15.03 -11.66
C LYS A 115 -6.56 -13.65 -11.54
N VAL A 116 -6.03 -12.63 -12.21
CA VAL A 116 -6.59 -11.27 -12.21
C VAL A 116 -7.92 -11.21 -12.98
N TYR A 117 -7.97 -11.73 -14.21
CA TYR A 117 -9.14 -11.58 -15.09
C TYR A 117 -10.28 -12.59 -14.87
N THR A 118 -10.02 -13.79 -14.31
CA THR A 118 -11.07 -14.82 -14.09
C THR A 118 -11.80 -14.71 -12.76
N ARG A 119 -11.29 -13.93 -11.80
CA ARG A 119 -12.09 -13.55 -10.64
C ARG A 119 -13.18 -12.60 -11.15
N GLY A 120 -14.38 -13.12 -11.39
CA GLY A 120 -15.57 -12.41 -11.87
C GLY A 120 -16.03 -11.32 -10.89
N ARG A 121 -15.26 -10.23 -10.83
CA ARG A 121 -15.34 -9.19 -9.80
C ARG A 121 -16.26 -8.02 -10.17
N GLY A 122 -16.94 -8.08 -11.31
CA GLY A 122 -17.81 -6.99 -11.78
C GLY A 122 -17.09 -5.64 -11.99
N LEU A 123 -15.76 -5.63 -11.97
CA LEU A 123 -14.97 -4.42 -12.16
C LEU A 123 -15.13 -3.88 -13.57
N ALA A 124 -15.15 -2.55 -13.67
CA ALA A 124 -15.04 -1.87 -14.93
C ALA A 124 -13.74 -2.30 -15.64
N ARG A 125 -13.81 -2.30 -16.96
CA ARG A 125 -12.68 -2.53 -17.84
C ARG A 125 -12.45 -1.23 -18.58
N MET A 126 -11.27 -0.66 -18.42
CA MET A 126 -10.95 0.65 -18.98
C MET A 126 -9.71 0.54 -19.85
N ASP A 127 -9.77 1.15 -21.04
CA ASP A 127 -8.58 1.41 -21.84
C ASP A 127 -7.80 2.64 -21.33
N VAL A 128 -6.72 2.99 -22.03
CA VAL A 128 -5.86 4.11 -21.65
C VAL A 128 -6.56 5.46 -21.67
N HIS A 129 -7.50 5.67 -22.59
CA HIS A 129 -8.23 6.93 -22.73
C HIS A 129 -9.28 7.07 -21.62
N GLU A 130 -9.96 5.98 -21.29
CA GLU A 130 -10.92 5.92 -20.19
C GLU A 130 -10.24 6.14 -18.84
N VAL A 131 -9.08 5.51 -18.61
CA VAL A 131 -8.26 5.73 -17.41
C VAL A 131 -7.80 7.19 -17.34
N ALA A 132 -7.25 7.73 -18.43
CA ALA A 132 -6.81 9.12 -18.50
C ALA A 132 -7.94 10.11 -18.17
N LYS A 133 -9.12 9.89 -18.75
CA LYS A 133 -10.33 10.69 -18.48
C LYS A 133 -10.72 10.60 -17.01
N LYS A 134 -10.80 9.39 -16.45
CA LYS A 134 -11.20 9.17 -15.05
C LYS A 134 -10.25 9.84 -14.06
N LEU A 135 -8.93 9.76 -14.30
CA LEU A 135 -7.93 10.44 -13.47
C LEU A 135 -8.13 11.96 -13.44
N ARG A 136 -8.40 12.57 -14.60
CA ARG A 136 -8.69 14.01 -14.69
C ARG A 136 -9.99 14.38 -13.96
N GLU A 137 -11.06 13.62 -14.18
CA GLU A 137 -12.35 13.83 -13.51
C GLU A 137 -12.25 13.69 -11.98
N SER A 138 -11.39 12.80 -11.50
CA SER A 138 -11.09 12.64 -10.07
C SER A 138 -10.15 13.72 -9.50
N GLY A 139 -9.75 14.71 -10.30
CA GLY A 139 -8.89 15.81 -9.88
C GLY A 139 -7.44 15.40 -9.58
N ILE A 140 -6.95 14.32 -10.20
CA ILE A 140 -5.52 13.98 -10.17
C ILE A 140 -4.77 14.96 -11.06
N THR A 141 -3.67 15.51 -10.54
CA THR A 141 -2.82 16.49 -11.23
C THR A 141 -1.33 16.18 -11.02
N LEU A 142 -0.48 16.97 -11.68
CA LEU A 142 0.98 16.92 -11.50
C LEU A 142 1.44 17.30 -10.08
N GLU A 143 0.57 17.88 -9.25
CA GLU A 143 0.87 18.25 -7.86
C GLU A 143 0.43 17.20 -6.83
N THR A 144 -0.43 16.26 -7.24
CA THR A 144 -0.93 15.17 -6.40
C THR A 144 0.23 14.36 -5.83
N VAL A 145 0.14 14.00 -4.54
CA VAL A 145 1.11 13.13 -3.88
C VAL A 145 0.58 11.71 -3.87
N PHE A 146 1.39 10.76 -4.34
CA PHE A 146 1.08 9.34 -4.35
C PHE A 146 1.79 8.62 -3.22
N LEU A 147 1.09 7.74 -2.52
CA LEU A 147 1.64 6.81 -1.53
C LEU A 147 1.57 5.39 -2.12
N ALA A 148 2.66 4.64 -2.04
CA ALA A 148 2.72 3.25 -2.50
C ALA A 148 3.35 2.35 -1.44
N TRP A 149 2.75 1.17 -1.19
CA TRP A 149 3.35 0.16 -0.33
C TRP A 149 4.48 -0.60 -1.05
N HIS A 150 5.56 0.12 -1.32
CA HIS A 150 6.73 -0.42 -2.01
C HIS A 150 8.03 0.22 -1.48
N VAL A 151 9.18 -0.31 -1.91
CA VAL A 151 10.51 0.28 -1.65
C VAL A 151 10.91 1.35 -2.68
N SER A 152 10.12 1.51 -3.73
CA SER A 152 10.38 2.38 -4.88
C SER A 152 9.07 2.95 -5.43
N PHE A 153 9.13 3.69 -6.53
CA PHE A 153 7.97 4.33 -7.17
C PHE A 153 7.32 3.48 -8.27
N ALA A 154 7.52 2.15 -8.22
CA ALA A 154 7.18 1.23 -9.31
C ALA A 154 5.72 1.37 -9.76
N ASP A 155 4.77 1.46 -8.82
CA ASP A 155 3.35 1.60 -9.12
C ASP A 155 3.01 2.86 -9.91
N LEU A 156 3.55 4.01 -9.49
CA LEU A 156 3.35 5.27 -10.23
C LEU A 156 4.01 5.20 -11.62
N GLN A 157 5.21 4.64 -11.71
CA GLN A 157 5.93 4.49 -12.96
C GLN A 157 5.17 3.59 -13.95
N LEU A 158 4.60 2.48 -13.49
CA LEU A 158 3.82 1.55 -14.31
C LEU A 158 2.59 2.25 -14.91
N LEU A 159 1.78 2.91 -14.08
CA LEU A 159 0.59 3.61 -14.56
C LEU A 159 0.95 4.78 -15.48
N ARG A 160 2.00 5.55 -15.15
CA ARG A 160 2.47 6.65 -16.00
C ARG A 160 2.97 6.16 -17.35
N ASN A 161 3.70 5.04 -17.39
CA ASN A 161 4.16 4.46 -18.64
C ASN A 161 2.99 3.92 -19.48
N PHE A 162 1.97 3.36 -18.85
CA PHE A 162 0.74 2.96 -19.53
C PHE A 162 0.04 4.16 -20.18
N LEU A 163 -0.13 5.26 -19.45
CA LEU A 163 -0.71 6.51 -19.97
C LEU A 163 0.12 7.12 -21.11
N ALA A 164 1.44 7.11 -20.97
CA ALA A 164 2.35 7.63 -21.99
C ALA A 164 2.23 6.89 -23.32
N LYS A 165 1.94 5.58 -23.32
CA LYS A 165 1.68 4.82 -24.55
C LYS A 165 0.42 5.29 -25.29
N GLY A 166 -0.58 5.79 -24.57
CA GLY A 166 -1.76 6.44 -25.15
C GLY A 166 -1.58 7.94 -25.44
N GLY A 167 -0.36 8.47 -25.34
CA GLY A 167 -0.04 9.87 -25.61
C GLY A 167 -0.27 10.85 -24.44
N TYR A 168 -0.55 10.36 -23.23
CA TYR A 168 -0.78 11.21 -22.05
C TYR A 168 0.47 11.36 -21.20
N HIS A 169 0.99 12.59 -21.11
CA HIS A 169 2.24 12.90 -20.38
C HIS A 169 2.06 13.93 -19.24
N ASP A 170 0.87 14.52 -19.12
CA ASP A 170 0.57 15.69 -18.30
C ASP A 170 -0.46 15.41 -17.18
N ILE A 171 -0.79 14.14 -16.93
CA ILE A 171 -1.78 13.74 -15.92
C ILE A 171 -1.11 13.39 -14.59
N LEU A 172 -0.17 12.44 -14.62
CA LEU A 172 0.46 11.91 -13.43
C LEU A 172 1.76 12.64 -13.11
N PRO A 173 2.05 12.85 -11.82
CA PRO A 173 3.25 13.55 -11.43
C PRO A 173 4.52 12.71 -11.68
N ASN A 174 5.67 13.35 -11.53
CA ASN A 174 6.95 12.65 -11.57
C ASN A 174 7.22 11.87 -10.25
N ASP A 175 8.30 11.10 -10.21
CA ASP A 175 8.64 10.24 -9.07
C ASP A 175 8.86 11.01 -7.76
N THR A 176 9.25 12.29 -7.84
CA THR A 176 9.44 13.11 -6.64
C THR A 176 8.14 13.29 -5.86
N ASN A 177 6.99 13.18 -6.53
CA ASN A 177 5.65 13.27 -5.96
C ASN A 177 5.08 11.89 -5.54
N CYS A 178 5.89 10.83 -5.56
CA CYS A 178 5.56 9.54 -4.98
C CYS A 178 6.36 9.29 -3.70
N VAL A 179 5.72 8.72 -2.69
CA VAL A 179 6.32 8.36 -1.40
C VAL A 179 6.22 6.84 -1.22
N PRO A 180 7.34 6.11 -1.27
CA PRO A 180 7.38 4.70 -0.91
C PRO A 180 7.26 4.56 0.61
N LEU A 181 6.34 3.74 1.08
CA LEU A 181 6.03 3.60 2.51
C LEU A 181 6.94 2.61 3.23
N ILE A 182 7.43 1.56 2.55
CA ILE A 182 8.27 0.52 3.16
C ILE A 182 9.54 1.12 3.82
N PRO A 183 10.26 2.08 3.20
CA PRO A 183 11.41 2.72 3.84
C PRO A 183 11.06 3.45 5.15
N LEU A 184 9.88 4.07 5.24
CA LEU A 184 9.43 4.77 6.45
C LEU A 184 9.18 3.78 7.60
N PHE A 185 8.53 2.66 7.31
CA PHE A 185 8.32 1.58 8.28
C PHE A 185 9.63 0.93 8.70
N ARG A 186 10.51 0.62 7.72
CA ARG A 186 11.79 -0.03 8.00
C ARG A 186 12.68 0.78 8.93
N ALA A 187 12.63 2.12 8.86
CA ALA A 187 13.40 2.99 9.73
C ALA A 187 13.02 2.86 11.22
N ASN A 188 11.79 2.46 11.51
CA ASN A 188 11.23 2.39 12.87
C ASN A 188 11.11 0.96 13.42
N LEU A 189 11.38 -0.04 12.58
CA LEU A 189 11.31 -1.46 12.94
C LEU A 189 12.69 -2.09 13.10
N PRO A 190 12.83 -3.17 13.89
CA PRO A 190 14.08 -3.91 13.99
C PRO A 190 14.60 -4.35 12.62
N LYS A 191 15.90 -4.15 12.38
CA LYS A 191 16.54 -4.47 11.11
C LYS A 191 16.46 -5.98 10.84
N GLY A 192 16.07 -6.36 9.63
CA GLY A 192 16.12 -7.73 9.13
C GLY A 192 15.07 -8.70 9.69
N CYS A 193 14.45 -8.42 10.83
CA CYS A 193 13.57 -9.38 11.51
C CYS A 193 12.09 -9.26 11.15
N PHE A 194 11.62 -8.06 10.78
CA PHE A 194 10.20 -7.82 10.51
C PHE A 194 9.91 -7.82 9.00
N PRO A 195 9.08 -8.73 8.45
CA PRO A 195 8.68 -8.71 7.05
C PRO A 195 7.76 -7.52 6.78
N LEU A 196 7.97 -6.85 5.64
CA LEU A 196 7.19 -5.67 5.23
C LEU A 196 6.29 -5.96 4.03
N SER A 197 5.90 -7.22 3.82
CA SER A 197 4.78 -7.50 2.92
C SER A 197 3.51 -6.95 3.54
N LEU A 198 2.66 -6.33 2.71
CA LEU A 198 1.43 -5.70 3.20
C LEU A 198 0.52 -6.72 3.91
N GLU A 199 0.37 -7.91 3.33
CA GLU A 199 -0.41 -9.01 3.92
C GLU A 199 -0.01 -9.31 5.37
N ILE A 200 1.30 -9.35 5.67
CA ILE A 200 1.78 -9.68 7.01
C ILE A 200 1.63 -8.47 7.94
N VAL A 201 2.06 -7.29 7.51
CA VAL A 201 1.97 -6.06 8.32
C VAL A 201 0.52 -5.77 8.68
N TYR A 202 -0.37 -5.81 7.69
CA TYR A 202 -1.79 -5.56 7.89
C TYR A 202 -2.41 -6.58 8.84
N LYS A 203 -2.09 -7.87 8.68
CA LYS A 203 -2.60 -8.92 9.58
C LYS A 203 -2.10 -8.77 11.02
N VAL A 204 -0.88 -8.28 11.22
CA VAL A 204 -0.33 -8.02 12.56
C VAL A 204 -1.02 -6.81 13.20
N MET A 205 -1.27 -5.75 12.42
CA MET A 205 -1.86 -4.50 12.91
C MET A 205 -3.38 -4.59 13.10
N PHE A 206 -4.07 -5.31 12.22
CA PHE A 206 -5.54 -5.37 12.16
C PHE A 206 -6.02 -6.83 12.05
N PRO A 207 -5.69 -7.71 13.01
CA PRO A 207 -5.93 -9.16 12.90
C PRO A 207 -7.40 -9.56 12.74
N GLN A 208 -8.33 -8.71 13.19
CA GLN A 208 -9.78 -8.95 13.12
C GLN A 208 -10.44 -8.30 11.89
N SER A 209 -9.67 -7.64 11.02
CA SER A 209 -10.23 -6.98 9.86
C SER A 209 -10.72 -8.00 8.81
N GLU A 210 -11.91 -7.74 8.27
CA GLU A 210 -12.47 -8.45 7.11
C GLU A 210 -11.62 -8.33 5.83
N LEU A 211 -10.68 -7.39 5.77
CA LEU A 211 -9.78 -7.24 4.63
C LEU A 211 -8.60 -8.25 4.67
N CYS A 212 -8.39 -8.93 5.79
CA CYS A 212 -7.31 -9.91 5.92
C CYS A 212 -7.51 -11.10 4.96
N GLY A 213 -6.44 -11.47 4.24
CA GLY A 213 -6.47 -12.58 3.27
C GLY A 213 -7.10 -12.23 1.92
N LEU A 214 -7.52 -10.98 1.72
CA LEU A 214 -8.08 -10.48 0.46
C LEU A 214 -7.05 -9.76 -0.43
N ASN A 215 -5.76 -9.85 -0.08
CA ASN A 215 -4.61 -9.30 -0.80
C ASN A 215 -4.52 -9.78 -2.26
N HIS A 216 -3.69 -9.09 -3.04
CA HIS A 216 -3.57 -9.23 -4.49
C HIS A 216 -4.84 -8.80 -5.23
N ARG A 217 -5.37 -7.67 -4.75
CA ARG A 217 -6.49 -6.94 -5.32
C ARG A 217 -6.18 -5.47 -5.09
N ALA A 218 -5.90 -4.74 -6.16
CA ALA A 218 -5.38 -3.38 -6.05
C ALA A 218 -6.18 -2.48 -5.09
N GLU A 219 -7.51 -2.50 -5.14
CA GLU A 219 -8.33 -1.70 -4.23
C GLU A 219 -8.24 -2.15 -2.76
N ILE A 220 -8.19 -3.47 -2.52
CA ILE A 220 -8.05 -3.99 -1.15
C ILE A 220 -6.68 -3.62 -0.60
N ASP A 221 -5.62 -3.80 -1.38
CA ASP A 221 -4.26 -3.45 -0.97
C ASP A 221 -4.12 -1.93 -0.76
N CYS A 222 -4.82 -1.10 -1.56
CA CYS A 222 -4.96 0.34 -1.27
C CYS A 222 -5.63 0.61 0.09
N ARG A 223 -6.77 -0.05 0.37
CA ARG A 223 -7.51 0.14 1.65
C ARG A 223 -6.72 -0.35 2.85
N GLN A 224 -6.00 -1.45 2.71
CA GLN A 224 -5.09 -1.92 3.74
C GLN A 224 -3.95 -0.93 3.96
N THR A 225 -3.36 -0.42 2.88
CA THR A 225 -2.32 0.61 2.92
C THR A 225 -2.81 1.90 3.59
N LEU A 226 -4.06 2.31 3.36
CA LEU A 226 -4.67 3.47 4.03
C LEU A 226 -4.64 3.32 5.54
N ARG A 227 -5.18 2.22 6.06
CA ARG A 227 -5.21 1.96 7.50
C ARG A 227 -3.82 1.85 8.11
N VAL A 228 -2.88 1.24 7.38
CA VAL A 228 -1.48 1.15 7.81
C VAL A 228 -0.81 2.52 7.83
N CYS A 229 -1.13 3.42 6.88
CA CYS A 229 -0.66 4.81 6.89
C CYS A 229 -1.25 5.59 8.07
N GLU A 230 -2.55 5.44 8.36
CA GLU A 230 -3.19 6.08 9.51
C GLU A 230 -2.52 5.68 10.82
N ALA A 231 -2.30 4.38 11.01
CA ALA A 231 -1.56 3.88 12.16
C ALA A 231 -0.11 4.39 12.20
N PHE A 232 0.57 4.51 11.05
CA PHE A 232 1.90 5.12 10.99
C PHE A 232 1.88 6.58 11.47
N ASP A 233 0.88 7.35 11.03
CA ASP A 233 0.71 8.75 11.44
C ASP A 233 0.48 8.84 12.95
N ASP A 234 -0.29 7.93 13.54
CA ASP A 234 -0.46 7.80 14.99
C ASP A 234 0.84 7.41 15.70
N PHE A 235 1.63 6.49 15.14
CA PHE A 235 2.90 6.09 15.74
C PHE A 235 3.93 7.23 15.77
N CYS A 236 3.79 8.22 14.89
CA CYS A 236 4.62 9.42 14.89
C CYS A 236 4.23 10.43 15.99
N GLU A 237 3.05 10.28 16.60
CA GLU A 237 2.65 11.09 17.74
C GLU A 237 3.32 10.62 19.05
N PRO A 238 3.42 11.51 20.06
CA PRO A 238 3.75 11.12 21.43
C PRO A 238 2.89 9.94 21.88
N VAL A 239 3.48 8.98 22.60
CA VAL A 239 2.78 7.73 22.95
C VAL A 239 1.49 8.01 23.70
N GLU A 240 1.49 9.02 24.55
CA GLU A 240 0.37 9.42 25.42
C GLU A 240 -0.80 10.07 24.67
N SER A 241 -0.59 10.53 23.43
CA SER A 241 -1.62 11.22 22.63
C SER A 241 -2.25 10.36 21.54
N ARG A 242 -1.88 9.08 21.46
CA ARG A 242 -2.37 8.16 20.41
C ARG A 242 -3.77 7.62 20.68
N GLY A 243 -4.40 7.09 19.63
CA GLY A 243 -5.64 6.34 19.74
C GLY A 243 -5.52 5.16 20.71
N LYS A 244 -6.64 4.79 21.36
CA LYS A 244 -6.68 3.74 22.40
C LYS A 244 -6.10 2.41 21.93
N GLU A 245 -6.32 2.07 20.66
CA GLU A 245 -5.81 0.86 20.02
C GLU A 245 -4.28 0.77 19.95
N TRP A 246 -3.58 1.90 20.07
CA TRP A 246 -2.12 1.98 20.00
C TRP A 246 -1.45 2.38 21.32
N LEU A 247 -2.24 2.55 22.40
CA LEU A 247 -1.71 2.82 23.73
C LEU A 247 -1.15 1.54 24.35
N PRO A 248 0.12 1.51 24.77
CA PRO A 248 0.64 0.41 25.58
C PRO A 248 -0.17 0.25 26.88
N ALA A 249 -0.32 -0.98 27.38
CA ALA A 249 -1.09 -1.29 28.60
C ALA A 249 -0.70 -0.44 29.84
N LYS A 250 0.56 0.03 29.93
CA LYS A 250 1.01 0.95 30.99
C LYS A 250 0.33 2.33 30.97
N PHE A 251 -0.33 2.69 29.87
CA PHE A 251 -1.07 3.95 29.67
C PHE A 251 -2.58 3.73 29.56
N GLU A 252 -3.05 2.49 29.52
CA GLU A 252 -4.44 2.21 29.88
C GLU A 252 -4.58 2.59 31.35
N LYS A 253 -5.12 3.79 31.60
CA LYS A 253 -5.67 4.09 32.92
C LYS A 253 -6.64 2.95 33.18
N GLU A 254 -6.34 2.10 34.16
CA GLU A 254 -7.34 1.25 34.78
C GLU A 254 -8.55 2.16 34.98
N ALA A 255 -9.61 1.94 34.21
CA ALA A 255 -10.87 2.53 34.54
C ALA A 255 -11.11 2.05 35.97
N GLN A 256 -10.91 2.95 36.95
CA GLN A 256 -11.26 2.70 38.33
C GLN A 256 -12.72 2.31 38.28
N ARG A 257 -12.98 0.99 38.27
CA ARG A 257 -14.28 0.42 38.53
C ARG A 257 -14.56 0.81 39.96
N LEU A 258 -15.24 1.94 40.13
CA LEU A 258 -15.73 2.35 41.42
C LEU A 258 -16.61 1.20 41.91
N ILE A 259 -16.44 0.80 43.17
CA ILE A 259 -17.24 -0.23 43.87
C ILE A 259 -18.76 -0.03 43.70
N ARG A 260 -19.20 1.15 43.27
CA ARG A 260 -20.60 1.47 42.94
C ARG A 260 -21.16 0.68 41.74
N ASP A 261 -20.33 0.15 40.85
CA ASP A 261 -20.79 -0.62 39.68
C ASP A 261 -21.19 -2.07 40.03
N TYR A 262 -20.96 -2.53 41.26
CA TYR A 262 -21.36 -3.85 41.75
C TYR A 262 -22.75 -3.88 42.43
N PHE A 263 -23.41 -2.73 42.55
CA PHE A 263 -24.75 -2.62 43.15
C PHE A 263 -25.69 -1.82 42.24
N VAL A 264 -26.06 -2.39 41.09
CA VAL A 264 -27.29 -2.06 40.36
C VAL A 264 -27.91 -3.35 39.84
#